data_AF-Q694I4-F1
#
_entry.id   AF-Q694I4-F1
#
_cell.length_a   1.000
_cell.length_b   1.000
_cell.length_c   1.000
_cell.angle_alpha   90.00
_cell.angle_beta   90.00
_cell.angle_gamma   90.00
#
_symmetry.space_group_name_H-M   'P 1'
#
loop_
_entity.id
_entity.type
_entity.pdbx_description
1 polymer ?
#
loop_
_entity_poly.entity_id
_entity_poly.type
_entity_poly.pdbx_seq_one_letter_code
_entity_poly.pdbx_strand_id
1 'polypeptide(L)'
;IRKNGFQKRIETKTNSRDEIGELTVVFNDMMTRIETSFEQQKQFVEDASHELRTPVQIMEGHLKLLTRWGKDDPAVLDESLNASLTELERMKKLVQEMLDLSRAEQISQTKELQITDVNATVEQVRRNFEVMYENFTFTLKEDDTDLRALIQHNHLEQILIIIMDNAVKYSGDGTEVDM
;
A
#
# COMPACT_ATOMS: atom_id res chain seq x y z
N ILE A 1 20.96 -24.86 16.05
CA ILE A 1 19.92 -23.98 15.45
C ILE A 1 19.56 -22.80 16.37
N ARG A 2 19.44 -22.97 17.70
CA ARG A 2 19.05 -21.90 18.66
C ARG A 2 20.07 -20.78 19.00
N LYS A 3 21.25 -20.70 18.37
CA LYS A 3 22.30 -19.74 18.81
C LYS A 3 22.81 -18.71 17.78
N ASN A 4 22.56 -18.89 16.47
CA ASN A 4 23.22 -18.08 15.42
C ASN A 4 22.28 -17.48 14.35
N GLY A 5 20.95 -17.48 14.56
CA GLY A 5 20.00 -16.89 13.60
C GLY A 5 19.96 -17.58 12.22
N PHE A 6 19.13 -17.04 11.32
CA PHE A 6 18.89 -17.56 9.97
C PHE A 6 20.12 -17.49 9.03
N GLN A 7 21.18 -16.80 9.46
CA GLN A 7 22.36 -16.48 8.67
C GLN A 7 23.33 -17.66 8.45
N LYS A 8 23.22 -18.72 9.25
CA LYS A 8 24.15 -19.86 9.12
C LYS A 8 23.68 -20.79 8.00
N ARG A 9 24.31 -20.66 6.83
CA ARG A 9 24.14 -21.59 5.71
C ARG A 9 24.83 -22.92 6.01
N ILE A 10 24.30 -24.00 5.44
CA ILE A 10 24.97 -25.29 5.46
C ILE A 10 26.13 -25.21 4.46
N GLU A 11 27.36 -25.29 4.96
CA GLU A 11 28.56 -25.36 4.13
C GLU A 11 28.58 -26.71 3.40
N THR A 12 28.34 -26.69 2.09
CA THR A 12 28.52 -27.85 1.24
C THR A 12 30.01 -28.08 1.03
N LYS A 13 30.64 -28.91 1.86
CA LYS A 13 31.87 -29.56 1.43
C LYS A 13 31.48 -30.57 0.36
N THR A 14 32.03 -30.36 -0.84
CA THR A 14 32.12 -31.32 -1.95
C THR A 14 31.02 -31.22 -3.00
N ASN A 15 31.45 -31.30 -4.27
CA ASN A 15 30.68 -31.54 -5.48
C ASN A 15 29.93 -32.90 -5.44
N SER A 16 29.10 -33.18 -4.44
CA SER A 16 28.25 -34.36 -4.48
C SER A 16 26.96 -34.02 -5.23
N ARG A 17 26.82 -34.56 -6.45
CA ARG A 17 25.54 -34.63 -7.16
C ARG A 17 24.64 -35.71 -6.52
N ASP A 18 24.56 -35.73 -5.19
CA ASP A 18 23.75 -36.66 -4.43
C ASP A 18 22.52 -35.95 -3.84
N GLU A 19 21.57 -36.76 -3.39
CA GLU A 19 20.28 -36.32 -2.82
C GLU A 19 20.47 -35.38 -1.61
N ILE A 20 21.60 -35.49 -0.90
CA ILE A 20 21.96 -34.66 0.24
C ILE A 20 22.42 -33.26 -0.22
N GLY A 21 23.19 -33.19 -1.31
CA GLY A 21 23.55 -31.92 -1.94
C GLY A 21 22.32 -31.16 -2.44
N GLU A 22 21.37 -31.85 -3.09
CA GLU A 22 20.12 -31.26 -3.58
C GLU A 22 19.24 -30.75 -2.43
N LEU A 23 19.06 -31.54 -1.36
CA LEU A 23 18.35 -31.11 -0.17
C LEU A 23 18.99 -29.88 0.50
N THR A 24 20.32 -29.81 0.49
CA THR A 24 21.06 -28.67 1.05
C THR A 24 20.82 -27.38 0.26
N VAL A 25 20.73 -27.47 -1.07
CA VAL A 25 20.37 -26.32 -1.92
C VAL A 25 18.96 -25.84 -1.61
N VAL A 26 17.99 -26.76 -1.58
CA VAL A 26 16.58 -26.42 -1.26
C VAL A 26 16.45 -25.81 0.13
N PHE A 27 17.17 -26.35 1.12
CA PHE A 27 17.20 -25.80 2.47
C PHE A 27 17.78 -24.38 2.52
N ASN A 28 18.92 -24.15 1.86
CA ASN A 28 19.55 -22.83 1.82
C ASN A 28 18.69 -21.80 1.06
N ASP A 29 17.95 -22.21 0.03
CA ASP A 29 16.98 -21.36 -0.68
C ASP A 29 15.81 -20.97 0.25
N MET A 30 15.20 -21.95 0.93
CA MET A 30 14.15 -21.69 1.93
C MET A 30 14.64 -20.73 3.02
N MET A 31 15.85 -20.94 3.54
CA MET A 31 16.45 -20.06 4.55
C MET A 31 16.67 -18.64 4.02
N THR A 32 17.07 -18.51 2.75
CA THR A 32 17.23 -17.20 2.10
C THR A 32 15.88 -16.49 1.98
N ARG A 33 14.82 -17.18 1.55
CA ARG A 33 13.46 -16.60 1.49
C ARG A 33 12.97 -16.14 2.85
N ILE A 34 13.18 -16.93 3.90
CA ILE A 34 12.82 -16.56 5.28
C ILE A 34 13.59 -15.32 5.73
N GLU A 35 14.89 -15.28 5.48
CA GLU A 35 15.73 -14.15 5.86
C GLU A 35 15.33 -12.86 5.13
N THR A 36 15.08 -12.94 3.83
CA THR A 36 14.58 -11.80 3.04
C THR A 36 13.24 -11.29 3.55
N SER A 37 12.27 -12.20 3.80
CA SER A 37 10.96 -11.83 4.34
C SER A 37 11.07 -11.19 5.73
N PHE A 38 11.94 -11.72 6.59
CA PHE A 38 12.18 -11.15 7.91
C PHE A 38 12.79 -9.74 7.85
N GLU A 39 13.79 -9.51 6.96
CA GLU A 39 14.39 -8.18 6.82
C GLU A 39 13.40 -7.17 6.23
N GLN A 40 12.56 -7.59 5.27
CA GLN A 40 11.47 -6.77 4.74
C GLN A 40 10.47 -6.37 5.83
N GLN A 41 10.05 -7.33 6.66
CA GLN A 41 9.15 -7.05 7.78
C GLN A 41 9.78 -6.08 8.79
N LYS A 42 11.07 -6.25 9.09
CA LYS A 42 11.81 -5.35 9.99
C LYS A 42 11.89 -3.93 9.42
N GLN A 43 12.25 -3.78 8.15
CA GLN A 43 12.30 -2.48 7.47
C GLN A 43 10.91 -1.81 7.47
N PHE A 44 9.86 -2.57 7.17
CA PHE A 44 8.48 -2.05 7.20
C PHE A 44 8.09 -1.51 8.57
N VAL A 45 8.42 -2.21 9.66
CA VAL A 45 8.13 -1.75 11.03
C VAL A 45 8.94 -0.50 11.37
N GLU A 46 10.20 -0.41 10.96
CA GLU A 46 11.04 0.77 11.14
C GLU A 46 10.44 1.98 10.41
N ASP A 47 10.11 1.83 9.12
CA ASP A 47 9.53 2.89 8.28
C ASP A 47 8.18 3.36 8.84
N ALA A 48 7.29 2.42 9.20
CA ALA A 48 6.01 2.70 9.83
C ALA A 48 6.18 3.49 11.14
N SER A 49 7.15 3.11 11.96
CA SER A 49 7.44 3.78 13.22
C SER A 49 7.94 5.21 13.01
N HIS A 50 8.75 5.43 11.98
CA HIS A 50 9.27 6.76 11.62
C HIS A 50 8.17 7.67 11.07
N GLU A 51 7.35 7.17 10.14
CA GLU A 51 6.25 7.93 9.53
C GLU A 51 5.15 8.27 10.53
N LEU A 52 4.87 7.41 11.52
CA LEU A 52 3.90 7.70 12.59
C LEU A 52 4.46 8.64 13.67
N ARG A 53 5.77 8.65 13.94
CA ARG A 53 6.35 9.49 15.00
C ARG A 53 6.12 10.98 14.75
N THR A 54 6.27 11.41 13.51
CA THR A 54 6.15 12.81 13.10
C THR A 54 4.73 13.39 13.33
N PRO A 55 3.64 12.81 12.80
CA PRO A 55 2.29 13.32 13.04
C PRO A 55 1.91 13.28 14.54
N VAL A 56 2.35 12.25 15.27
CA VAL A 56 2.13 12.16 16.73
C VAL A 56 2.81 13.33 17.46
N GLN A 57 4.06 13.64 17.13
CA GLN A 57 4.80 14.73 17.77
C GLN A 57 4.18 16.11 17.47
N ILE A 58 3.74 16.33 16.24
CA ILE A 58 3.08 17.58 15.82
C ILE A 58 1.76 17.73 16.59
N MET A 59 0.91 16.70 16.59
CA MET A 59 -0.35 16.68 17.34
C MET A 59 -0.12 16.93 18.84
N GLU A 60 0.85 16.24 19.44
CA GLU A 60 1.18 16.44 20.86
C GLU A 60 1.65 17.89 21.14
N GLY A 61 2.40 18.50 20.22
CA GLY A 61 2.81 19.89 20.28
C GLY A 61 1.63 20.85 20.32
N HIS A 62 0.67 20.72 19.40
CA HIS A 62 -0.54 21.54 19.37
C HIS A 62 -1.41 21.34 20.61
N LEU A 63 -1.61 20.10 21.06
CA LEU A 63 -2.37 19.82 22.28
C LEU A 63 -1.70 20.39 23.54
N LYS A 64 -0.37 20.35 23.63
CA LYS A 64 0.40 21.00 24.72
C LYS A 64 0.28 22.52 24.68
N LEU A 65 0.33 23.11 23.48
CA LEU A 65 0.15 24.55 23.29
C LEU A 65 -1.22 25.02 23.80
N LEU A 66 -2.28 24.29 23.39
CA LEU A 66 -3.63 24.54 23.89
C LEU A 66 -3.73 24.34 25.39
N THR A 67 -3.13 23.29 25.94
CA THR A 67 -3.20 23.03 27.38
C THR A 67 -2.57 24.15 28.21
N ARG A 68 -1.51 24.80 27.72
CA ARG A 68 -0.72 25.76 28.49
C ARG A 68 -1.12 27.23 28.30
N TRP A 69 -1.59 27.63 27.11
CA TRP A 69 -1.86 29.06 26.84
C TRP A 69 -2.95 29.32 25.79
N GLY A 70 -3.24 28.38 24.89
CA GLY A 70 -4.05 28.65 23.70
C GLY A 70 -5.57 28.49 23.83
N LYS A 71 -6.11 28.21 25.03
CA LYS A 71 -7.57 27.94 25.17
C LYS A 71 -8.43 29.19 25.08
N ASP A 72 -7.89 30.32 25.52
CA ASP A 72 -8.64 31.57 25.65
C ASP A 72 -8.48 32.49 24.42
N ASP A 73 -7.61 32.10 23.47
CA ASP A 73 -7.45 32.76 22.18
C ASP A 73 -8.14 31.92 21.08
N PRO A 74 -9.29 32.38 20.53
CA PRO A 74 -10.04 31.63 19.53
C PRO A 74 -9.25 31.31 18.27
N ALA A 75 -8.33 32.18 17.84
CA ALA A 75 -7.56 31.96 16.62
C ALA A 75 -6.54 30.82 16.81
N VAL A 76 -5.83 30.85 17.94
CA VAL A 76 -4.85 29.80 18.32
C VAL A 76 -5.56 28.46 18.59
N LEU A 77 -6.75 28.51 19.18
CA LEU A 77 -7.59 27.34 19.42
C LEU A 77 -7.94 26.64 18.11
N ASP A 78 -8.48 27.40 17.16
CA ASP A 78 -8.95 26.86 15.89
C ASP A 78 -7.78 26.34 15.04
N GLU A 79 -6.67 27.08 14.96
CA GLU A 79 -5.45 26.64 14.28
C GLU A 79 -4.94 25.31 14.84
N SER A 80 -4.83 25.19 16.15
CA SER A 80 -4.30 23.98 16.79
C SER A 80 -5.23 22.78 16.67
N LEU A 81 -6.55 22.99 16.70
CA LEU A 81 -7.52 21.93 16.45
C LEU A 81 -7.44 21.44 15.00
N ASN A 82 -7.39 22.36 14.04
CA ASN A 82 -7.28 22.01 12.61
C ASN A 82 -5.97 21.28 12.30
N ALA A 83 -4.84 21.73 12.86
CA ALA A 83 -3.56 21.04 12.74
C ALA A 83 -3.62 19.62 13.35
N SER A 84 -4.21 19.48 14.55
CA SER A 84 -4.37 18.19 15.20
C SER A 84 -5.24 17.22 14.39
N LEU A 85 -6.36 17.71 13.83
CA LEU A 85 -7.24 16.90 12.98
C LEU A 85 -6.54 16.46 11.69
N THR A 86 -5.73 17.34 11.09
CA THR A 86 -4.96 17.02 9.87
C THR A 86 -3.98 15.88 10.13
N GLU A 87 -3.23 15.93 11.23
CA GLU A 87 -2.29 14.86 11.59
C GLU A 87 -3.01 13.56 11.96
N LEU A 88 -4.22 13.64 12.55
CA LEU A 88 -5.04 12.46 12.82
C LEU A 88 -5.44 11.73 11.53
N GLU A 89 -5.92 12.47 10.52
CA GLU A 89 -6.28 11.88 9.23
C GLU A 89 -5.04 11.34 8.50
N ARG A 90 -3.88 11.99 8.61
CA ARG A 90 -2.62 11.44 8.09
C ARG A 90 -2.26 10.11 8.73
N MET A 91 -2.34 10.00 10.06
CA MET A 91 -2.09 8.73 10.77
C MET A 91 -3.08 7.64 10.35
N LYS A 92 -4.36 7.99 10.19
CA LYS A 92 -5.40 7.04 9.75
C LYS A 92 -5.13 6.52 8.34
N LYS A 93 -4.69 7.38 7.42
CA LYS A 93 -4.26 6.98 6.07
C LYS A 93 -3.07 6.03 6.11
N LEU A 94 -2.03 6.34 6.89
CA LEU A 94 -0.87 5.46 7.07
C LEU A 94 -1.26 4.08 7.62
N VAL A 95 -2.13 4.03 8.62
CA VAL A 95 -2.63 2.76 9.18
C VAL A 95 -3.41 1.97 8.12
N GLN A 96 -4.23 2.64 7.32
CA GLN A 96 -4.99 1.99 6.24
C GLN A 96 -4.04 1.41 5.17
N GLU A 97 -3.04 2.17 4.74
CA GLU A 97 -2.02 1.70 3.79
C GLU A 97 -1.25 0.47 4.32
N MET A 98 -0.92 0.45 5.61
CA MET A 98 -0.28 -0.71 6.26
C MET A 98 -1.19 -1.95 6.27
N LEU A 99 -2.48 -1.78 6.55
CA LEU A 99 -3.45 -2.89 6.53
C LEU A 99 -3.64 -3.44 5.11
N ASP A 100 -3.63 -2.57 4.10
CA ASP A 100 -3.81 -2.98 2.71
C ASP A 100 -2.56 -3.71 2.18
N LEU A 101 -1.36 -3.28 2.55
CA LEU A 101 -0.11 -4.02 2.27
C LEU A 101 -0.12 -5.41 2.91
N SER A 102 -0.54 -5.52 4.18
CA SER A 102 -0.64 -6.81 4.87
C SER A 102 -1.63 -7.77 4.19
N ARG A 103 -2.71 -7.24 3.60
CA ARG A 103 -3.66 -8.04 2.81
C ARG A 103 -3.10 -8.44 1.45
N ALA A 104 -2.35 -7.57 0.78
CA ALA A 104 -1.72 -7.85 -0.51
C ALA A 104 -0.69 -9.00 -0.44
N GLU A 105 0.07 -9.11 0.65
CA GLU A 105 0.97 -10.25 0.89
C GLU A 105 0.21 -11.58 1.02
N GLN A 106 -0.99 -11.58 1.59
CA GLN A 106 -1.85 -12.78 1.65
C GLN A 106 -2.45 -13.14 0.28
N ILE A 107 -2.75 -12.15 -0.56
CA ILE A 107 -3.31 -12.37 -1.91
C ILE A 107 -2.32 -13.06 -2.85
N SER A 108 -1.01 -12.93 -2.59
CA SER A 108 0.04 -13.63 -3.35
C SER A 108 0.04 -15.15 -3.12
N GLN A 109 -0.73 -15.67 -2.15
CA GLN A 109 -0.95 -17.10 -1.98
C GLN A 109 -2.21 -17.54 -2.73
N THR A 110 -1.99 -17.93 -3.99
CA THR A 110 -2.85 -18.82 -4.78
C THR A 110 -4.35 -18.50 -4.74
N LYS A 111 -4.76 -17.49 -5.50
CA LYS A 111 -6.10 -17.54 -6.11
C LYS A 111 -5.95 -17.80 -7.60
N GLU A 112 -6.76 -18.71 -8.12
CA GLU A 112 -6.82 -19.00 -9.55
C GLU A 112 -7.06 -17.70 -10.31
N LEU A 113 -6.14 -17.41 -11.24
CA LEU A 113 -6.31 -16.30 -12.15
C LEU A 113 -7.56 -16.58 -12.99
N GLN A 114 -8.48 -15.62 -13.04
CA GLN A 114 -9.65 -15.69 -13.90
C GLN A 114 -9.44 -14.80 -15.12
N ILE A 115 -10.12 -15.14 -16.21
CA ILE A 115 -10.22 -14.24 -17.37
C ILE A 115 -11.27 -13.19 -17.04
N THR A 116 -10.85 -11.93 -16.94
CA THR A 116 -11.72 -10.78 -16.66
C THR A 116 -11.88 -9.93 -17.93
N ASP A 117 -13.11 -9.50 -18.19
CA ASP A 117 -13.45 -8.51 -19.23
C ASP A 117 -12.97 -7.13 -18.78
N VAL A 118 -11.99 -6.59 -19.50
CA VAL A 118 -11.35 -5.32 -19.17
C VAL A 118 -12.29 -4.16 -19.49
N ASN A 119 -12.92 -4.17 -20.67
CA ASN A 119 -13.83 -3.11 -21.12
C ASN A 119 -14.99 -2.93 -20.12
N ALA A 120 -15.62 -4.02 -19.69
CA ALA A 120 -16.70 -3.97 -18.71
C ALA A 120 -16.24 -3.41 -17.35
N THR A 121 -15.02 -3.75 -16.92
CA THR A 121 -14.46 -3.29 -15.65
C THR A 121 -14.10 -1.80 -15.69
N VAL A 122 -13.44 -1.34 -16.76
CA VAL A 122 -13.11 0.09 -16.98
C VAL A 122 -14.38 0.93 -17.01
N GLU A 123 -15.40 0.48 -17.75
CA GLU A 123 -16.67 1.19 -17.91
C GLU A 123 -17.45 1.25 -16.58
N GLN A 124 -17.35 0.23 -15.74
CA GLN A 124 -17.90 0.27 -14.38
C GLN A 124 -17.17 1.28 -13.48
N VAL A 125 -15.83 1.30 -13.51
CA VAL A 125 -15.04 2.23 -12.70
C VAL A 125 -15.28 3.68 -13.16
N ARG A 126 -15.32 3.93 -14.46
CA ARG A 126 -15.66 5.25 -15.04
C ARG A 126 -16.97 5.79 -14.47
N ARG A 127 -18.06 5.01 -14.54
CA ARG A 127 -19.37 5.41 -14.02
C ARG A 127 -19.34 5.72 -12.53
N ASN A 128 -18.62 4.91 -11.74
CA ASN A 128 -18.49 5.15 -10.30
C ASN A 128 -17.78 6.49 -10.02
N PHE A 129 -16.73 6.80 -10.78
CA PHE A 129 -15.97 8.04 -10.65
C PHE A 129 -16.75 9.27 -11.14
N GLU A 130 -17.55 9.16 -12.22
CA GLU A 130 -18.46 10.22 -12.66
C GLU A 130 -19.45 10.62 -11.58
N VAL A 131 -19.99 9.65 -10.84
CA VAL A 131 -20.90 9.91 -9.71
C VAL A 131 -20.16 10.53 -8.52
N MET A 132 -18.94 10.08 -8.25
CA MET A 132 -18.16 10.53 -7.09
C MET A 132 -17.57 11.93 -7.28
N TYR A 133 -17.26 12.32 -8.52
CA TYR A 133 -16.61 13.58 -8.86
C TYR A 133 -17.44 14.34 -9.92
N GLU A 134 -18.56 14.93 -9.50
CA GLU A 134 -19.49 15.66 -10.38
C GLU A 134 -18.85 16.80 -11.20
N ASN A 135 -17.73 17.34 -10.73
CA ASN A 135 -17.00 18.41 -11.41
C ASN A 135 -15.93 17.90 -12.39
N PHE A 136 -15.76 16.59 -12.53
CA PHE A 136 -14.78 15.97 -13.43
C PHE A 136 -15.48 15.33 -14.63
N THR A 137 -14.84 15.45 -15.80
CA THR A 137 -15.22 14.78 -17.03
C THR A 137 -14.25 13.62 -17.26
N PHE A 138 -14.83 12.43 -17.45
CA PHE A 138 -14.08 11.20 -17.63
C PHE A 138 -14.27 10.70 -19.06
N THR A 139 -13.25 10.80 -19.90
CA THR A 139 -13.31 10.35 -21.30
C THR A 139 -12.75 8.95 -21.42
N LEU A 140 -13.44 8.09 -22.16
CA LEU A 140 -12.95 6.78 -22.58
C LEU A 140 -12.95 6.77 -24.10
N LYS A 141 -11.82 6.44 -24.72
CA LYS A 141 -11.80 6.19 -26.16
C LYS A 141 -12.48 4.85 -26.43
N GLU A 142 -13.62 4.89 -27.12
CA GLU A 142 -14.30 3.67 -27.54
C GLU A 142 -13.39 2.87 -28.48
N ASP A 143 -13.01 1.68 -28.01
CA ASP A 143 -12.33 0.65 -28.78
C ASP A 143 -13.17 -0.63 -28.69
N ASP A 144 -13.64 -1.11 -29.85
CA ASP A 144 -14.46 -2.32 -30.00
C ASP A 144 -13.64 -3.62 -29.82
N THR A 145 -12.37 -3.51 -29.46
CA THR A 145 -11.52 -4.66 -29.16
C THR A 145 -11.99 -5.35 -27.87
N ASP A 146 -12.31 -6.65 -27.95
CA ASP A 146 -12.59 -7.52 -26.78
C ASP A 146 -11.28 -7.74 -25.99
N LEU A 147 -11.02 -6.87 -25.02
CA LEU A 147 -9.84 -6.95 -24.17
C LEU A 147 -10.13 -7.80 -22.94
N ARG A 148 -9.40 -8.91 -22.82
CA ARG A 148 -9.46 -9.80 -21.66
C ARG A 148 -8.11 -9.95 -21.00
N ALA A 149 -8.11 -9.89 -19.68
CA ALA A 149 -6.91 -10.01 -18.86
C ALA A 149 -7.00 -11.21 -17.91
N LEU A 150 -5.88 -11.91 -17.74
CA LEU A 150 -5.73 -12.99 -16.77
C LEU A 150 -5.43 -12.39 -15.38
N ILE A 151 -6.47 -11.85 -14.74
CA ILE A 151 -6.43 -11.14 -13.47
C ILE A 151 -7.78 -11.27 -12.76
N GLN A 152 -7.81 -11.26 -11.43
CA GLN A 152 -9.07 -11.21 -10.69
C GLN A 152 -9.77 -9.86 -10.87
N HIS A 153 -11.09 -9.87 -11.04
CA HIS A 153 -11.88 -8.67 -11.31
C HIS A 153 -11.70 -7.60 -10.24
N ASN A 154 -11.74 -7.99 -8.97
CA ASN A 154 -11.52 -7.09 -7.83
C ASN A 154 -10.11 -6.47 -7.82
N HIS A 155 -9.08 -7.17 -8.33
CA HIS A 155 -7.73 -6.60 -8.42
C HIS A 155 -7.61 -5.62 -9.58
N LEU A 156 -8.20 -5.95 -10.73
CA LEU A 156 -8.25 -5.03 -11.87
C LEU A 156 -9.00 -3.75 -11.49
N GLU A 157 -10.17 -3.89 -10.85
CA GLU A 157 -10.94 -2.78 -10.32
C GLU A 157 -10.12 -1.93 -9.34
N GLN A 158 -9.42 -2.56 -8.39
CA GLN A 158 -8.60 -1.84 -7.42
C GLN A 158 -7.44 -1.08 -8.08
N ILE A 159 -6.76 -1.68 -9.06
CA ILE A 159 -5.69 -0.99 -9.82
C ILE A 159 -6.26 0.24 -10.53
N LEU A 160 -7.41 0.10 -11.19
CA LEU A 160 -8.07 1.20 -11.88
C LEU A 160 -8.47 2.31 -10.89
N ILE A 161 -9.06 1.98 -9.74
CA ILE A 161 -9.40 2.95 -8.69
C ILE A 161 -8.15 3.73 -8.23
N ILE A 162 -7.03 3.04 -7.99
CA ILE A 162 -5.78 3.69 -7.55
C ILE A 162 -5.26 4.66 -8.62
N ILE A 163 -5.28 4.26 -9.89
CA ILE A 163 -4.83 5.11 -10.99
C ILE A 163 -5.76 6.33 -11.14
N MET A 164 -7.07 6.11 -11.06
CA MET A 164 -8.08 7.17 -11.21
C MET A 164 -8.08 8.17 -10.05
N ASP A 165 -7.95 7.70 -8.81
CA ASP A 165 -7.83 8.57 -7.63
C ASP A 165 -6.59 9.46 -7.74
N ASN A 166 -5.47 8.89 -8.21
CA ASN A 166 -4.27 9.67 -8.51
C ASN A 166 -4.50 10.67 -9.66
N ALA A 167 -5.16 10.26 -10.74
CA ALA A 167 -5.43 11.15 -11.87
C ALA A 167 -6.23 12.38 -11.43
N VAL A 168 -7.28 12.19 -10.63
CA VAL A 168 -8.09 13.28 -10.06
C VAL A 168 -7.27 14.14 -9.10
N LYS A 169 -6.53 13.51 -8.17
CA LYS A 169 -5.76 14.22 -7.15
C LYS A 169 -4.64 15.09 -7.75
N TYR A 170 -4.07 14.67 -8.88
CA TYR A 170 -2.94 15.33 -9.52
C TYR A 170 -3.32 16.07 -10.82
N SER A 171 -4.62 16.27 -11.11
CA SER A 171 -5.08 16.99 -12.31
C SER A 171 -4.87 18.52 -12.27
N GLY A 172 -4.43 19.06 -11.12
CA GLY A 172 -4.24 20.50 -10.95
C GLY A 172 -5.57 21.27 -11.03
N ASP A 173 -5.63 22.32 -11.86
CA ASP A 173 -6.88 23.04 -12.18
C ASP A 173 -7.70 22.35 -13.28
N GLY A 174 -7.21 21.23 -13.83
CA GLY A 174 -7.88 20.46 -14.86
C GLY A 174 -9.01 19.60 -14.30
N THR A 175 -10.12 19.56 -15.03
CA THR A 175 -11.32 18.77 -14.70
C THR A 175 -11.53 17.60 -15.67
N GLU A 176 -10.50 17.21 -16.43
CA GLU A 176 -10.59 16.14 -17.43
C GLU A 176 -9.60 15.02 -17.12
N VAL A 177 -10.08 13.78 -17.17
CA VAL A 177 -9.26 12.56 -17.02
C VAL A 177 -9.57 11.61 -18.19
N ASP A 178 -8.53 11.24 -18.94
CA ASP A 178 -8.60 10.28 -20.05
C ASP A 178 -8.27 8.87 -19.53
N MET A 179 -9.12 7.90 -19.87
CA MET A 179 -9.03 6.48 -19.50
C MET A 179 -8.69 5.59 -20.68
#